data_AF-A0A6I9YEK9-F1
#
_entry.id   AF-A0A6I9YEK9-F1
#
_cell.length_a   1.000
_cell.length_b   1.000
_cell.length_c   1.000
_cell.angle_alpha   90.00
_cell.angle_beta   90.00
_cell.angle_gamma   90.00
#
_symmetry.space_group_name_H-M   'P 1'
#
loop_
_entity.id
_entity.type
_entity.pdbx_description
1 polymer ?
#
loop_
_entity_poly.entity_id
_entity_poly.type
_entity_poly.pdbx_seq_one_letter_code
_entity_poly.pdbx_strand_id
1 'polypeptide(L)'
;MGDLCSDVVIRMQMTENQECWQACSSFANQCFNENSFARYPECLHAILGLMMNLSLEPNSVIEELATEITDTCISLFNSPDGRIVTRAVGLLSHVLKASPVALEEAVRQDVVRRMIRFLKAGGQTTTDYAMKVLATCAKGSRLASMQMVKLDKKCRLLTKLLSCPNEAVAGNAAFCLGKCLEVPGTATNLLDTDVVRILLRATTRDAQNPHGQENAAIALGKLCASDARHTSRLRELNGMAALTASIRKMPGP
;
A
#
# COMPACT_ATOMS: atom_id res chain seq x y z
N MET A 1 -2.75 11.97 25.22
CA MET A 1 -2.13 10.66 24.93
C MET A 1 -1.53 10.58 23.54
N GLY A 2 -2.27 10.93 22.47
CA GLY A 2 -1.73 10.92 21.09
C GLY A 2 -0.43 11.72 20.93
N ASP A 3 -0.38 12.95 21.46
CA ASP A 3 0.83 13.79 21.40
C ASP A 3 1.98 13.20 22.21
N LEU A 4 1.70 12.63 23.39
CA LEU A 4 2.70 11.94 24.22
C LEU A 4 3.31 10.73 23.50
N CYS A 5 2.51 9.98 22.75
CA CYS A 5 2.99 8.84 21.95
C CYS A 5 3.75 9.25 20.67
N SER A 6 3.93 10.54 20.43
CA SER A 6 4.91 11.02 19.44
C SER A 6 6.34 10.77 19.93
N ASP A 7 6.54 10.76 21.25
CA ASP A 7 7.79 10.33 21.88
C ASP A 7 7.98 8.82 21.77
N VAL A 8 9.16 8.37 21.35
CA VAL A 8 9.47 6.96 21.11
C VAL A 8 9.50 6.13 22.39
N VAL A 9 9.99 6.67 23.50
CA VAL A 9 10.10 5.94 24.77
C VAL A 9 8.71 5.71 25.34
N ILE A 10 7.88 6.74 25.38
CA ILE A 10 6.49 6.64 25.85
C ILE A 10 5.69 5.69 24.95
N ARG A 11 5.88 5.79 23.61
CA ARG A 11 5.22 4.91 22.66
C ARG A 11 5.59 3.44 22.88
N MET A 12 6.86 3.12 23.08
CA MET A 12 7.32 1.74 23.34
C MET A 12 6.67 1.16 24.60
N GLN A 13 6.51 1.95 25.66
CA GLN A 13 5.83 1.49 26.88
C GLN A 13 4.33 1.27 26.67
N MET A 14 3.68 2.15 25.91
CA MET A 14 2.23 2.10 25.71
C MET A 14 1.81 1.05 24.66
N THR A 15 2.66 0.74 23.69
CA THR A 15 2.31 -0.21 22.62
C THR A 15 2.23 -1.66 23.11
N GLU A 16 2.91 -1.99 24.21
CA GLU A 16 2.84 -3.30 24.87
C GLU A 16 1.62 -3.43 25.79
N ASN A 17 0.85 -2.37 26.00
CA ASN A 17 -0.34 -2.39 26.84
C ASN A 17 -1.56 -2.89 26.05
N GLN A 18 -1.91 -4.16 26.21
CA GLN A 18 -3.04 -4.80 25.54
C GLN A 18 -4.40 -4.14 25.90
N GLU A 19 -4.60 -3.73 27.16
CA GLU A 19 -5.83 -3.08 27.60
C GLU A 19 -6.04 -1.72 26.90
N CYS A 20 -4.94 -0.98 26.66
CA CYS A 20 -4.98 0.28 25.91
C CYS A 20 -5.50 0.05 24.48
N TRP A 21 -4.99 -0.97 23.79
CA TRP A 21 -5.45 -1.34 22.46
C TRP A 21 -6.91 -1.76 22.45
N GLN A 22 -7.30 -2.65 23.35
CA GLN A 22 -8.68 -3.14 23.46
C GLN A 22 -9.67 -2.01 23.78
N ALA A 23 -9.30 -1.08 24.66
CA ALA A 23 -10.13 0.10 24.96
C ALA A 23 -10.29 1.00 23.73
N CYS A 24 -9.21 1.24 22.97
CA CYS A 24 -9.26 2.01 21.74
C CYS A 24 -10.13 1.35 20.67
N SER A 25 -9.94 0.04 20.43
CA SER A 25 -10.74 -0.74 19.47
C SER A 25 -12.21 -0.79 19.87
N SER A 26 -12.50 -1.00 21.15
CA SER A 26 -13.87 -1.00 21.69
C SER A 26 -14.57 0.33 21.46
N PHE A 27 -13.89 1.46 21.73
CA PHE A 27 -14.44 2.78 21.46
C PHE A 27 -14.68 3.02 19.96
N ALA A 28 -13.73 2.64 19.11
CA ALA A 28 -13.86 2.78 17.66
C ALA A 28 -15.04 1.96 17.11
N ASN A 29 -15.21 0.73 17.59
CA ASN A 29 -16.32 -0.15 17.23
C ASN A 29 -17.68 0.38 17.72
N GLN A 30 -17.76 0.92 18.95
CA GLN A 30 -18.97 1.58 19.45
C GLN A 30 -19.36 2.78 18.58
N CYS A 31 -18.38 3.62 18.20
CA CYS A 31 -18.60 4.75 17.31
C CYS A 31 -19.23 4.34 15.97
N PHE A 32 -18.85 3.17 15.46
CA PHE A 32 -19.37 2.65 14.19
C PHE A 32 -20.75 1.99 14.35
N ASN A 33 -20.89 1.05 15.29
CA ASN A 33 -22.09 0.22 15.44
C ASN A 33 -23.33 1.05 15.83
N GLU A 34 -23.14 2.12 16.60
CA GLU A 34 -24.24 2.97 17.05
C GLU A 34 -24.52 4.15 16.10
N ASN A 35 -23.89 4.20 14.91
CA ASN A 35 -23.84 5.38 14.05
C ASN A 35 -23.40 6.66 14.81
N SER A 36 -22.66 6.50 15.90
CA SER A 36 -22.25 7.58 16.80
C SER A 36 -20.95 8.25 16.37
N PHE A 37 -20.40 7.91 15.19
CA PHE A 37 -19.34 8.69 14.54
C PHE A 37 -19.76 10.15 14.28
N ALA A 38 -21.07 10.42 14.12
CA ALA A 38 -21.61 11.79 14.06
C ALA A 38 -21.62 12.47 15.44
N ARG A 39 -21.67 11.69 16.52
CA ARG A 39 -21.75 12.16 17.90
C ARG A 39 -20.37 12.52 18.47
N TYR A 40 -19.34 11.76 18.12
CA TYR A 40 -17.97 11.97 18.63
C TYR A 40 -16.86 11.90 17.55
N PRO A 41 -16.97 12.65 16.44
CA PRO A 41 -16.02 12.54 15.32
C PRO A 41 -14.58 12.88 15.72
N GLU A 42 -14.39 13.89 16.57
CA GLU A 42 -13.06 14.31 17.01
C GLU A 42 -12.42 13.32 17.99
N CYS A 43 -13.20 12.67 18.86
CA CYS A 43 -12.71 11.61 19.73
C CYS A 43 -12.27 10.38 18.92
N LEU A 44 -13.07 9.98 17.94
CA LEU A 44 -12.73 8.86 17.06
C LEU A 44 -11.48 9.18 16.23
N HIS A 45 -11.39 10.38 15.67
CA HIS A 45 -10.20 10.81 14.95
C HIS A 45 -8.95 10.80 15.85
N ALA A 46 -9.05 11.28 17.10
CA ALA A 46 -7.95 11.27 18.06
C ALA A 46 -7.53 9.85 18.47
N ILE A 47 -8.47 8.95 18.72
CA ILE A 47 -8.18 7.55 19.08
C ILE A 47 -7.54 6.80 17.92
N LEU A 48 -8.01 6.97 16.69
CA LEU A 48 -7.34 6.39 15.53
C LEU A 48 -5.93 6.97 15.33
N GLY A 49 -5.73 8.26 15.64
CA GLY A 49 -4.41 8.89 15.68
C GLY A 49 -3.48 8.25 16.71
N LEU A 50 -4.00 7.98 17.92
CA LEU A 50 -3.26 7.28 18.97
C LEU A 50 -2.87 5.86 18.53
N MET A 51 -3.84 5.04 18.10
CA MET A 51 -3.61 3.68 17.62
C MET A 51 -2.58 3.66 16.48
N MET A 52 -2.69 4.60 15.55
CA MET A 52 -1.74 4.73 14.45
C MET A 52 -0.33 5.03 14.95
N ASN A 53 -0.16 5.91 15.94
CA ASN A 53 1.14 6.17 16.55
C ASN A 53 1.66 4.91 17.24
N LEU A 54 0.86 4.23 18.07
CA LEU A 54 1.27 2.99 18.75
C LEU A 54 1.71 1.90 17.77
N SER A 55 1.04 1.79 16.62
CA SER A 55 1.36 0.81 15.58
C SER A 55 2.68 1.03 14.83
N LEU A 56 3.38 2.15 15.09
CA LEU A 56 4.71 2.40 14.50
C LEU A 56 5.79 1.46 15.05
N GLU A 57 5.56 0.86 16.22
CA GLU A 57 6.46 -0.09 16.87
C GLU A 57 5.83 -1.49 16.85
N PRO A 58 6.10 -2.32 15.83
CA PRO A 58 5.55 -3.68 15.75
C PRO A 58 5.99 -4.52 16.95
N ASN A 59 5.06 -5.24 17.56
CA ASN A 59 5.31 -6.13 18.68
C ASN A 59 4.28 -7.28 18.69
N SER A 60 4.43 -8.22 19.63
CA SER A 60 3.55 -9.39 19.76
C SER A 60 2.11 -9.02 20.09
N VAL A 61 1.87 -7.92 20.81
CA VAL A 61 0.50 -7.46 21.14
C VAL A 61 -0.22 -6.99 19.89
N ILE A 62 0.45 -6.26 19.01
CA ILE A 62 -0.12 -5.84 17.72
C ILE A 62 -0.39 -7.06 16.82
N GLU A 63 0.51 -8.04 16.81
CA GLU A 63 0.32 -9.29 16.04
C GLU A 63 -0.92 -10.06 16.54
N GLU A 64 -1.07 -10.22 17.85
CA GLU A 64 -2.21 -10.90 18.48
C GLU A 64 -3.54 -10.20 18.18
N LEU A 65 -3.56 -8.86 18.25
CA LEU A 65 -4.76 -8.06 18.02
C LEU A 65 -5.00 -7.69 16.54
N ALA A 66 -4.12 -8.14 15.63
CA ALA A 66 -4.10 -7.63 14.26
C ALA A 66 -5.42 -7.84 13.50
N THR A 67 -6.09 -8.99 13.70
CA THR A 67 -7.37 -9.29 13.06
C THR A 67 -8.47 -8.34 13.55
N GLU A 68 -8.59 -8.14 14.87
CA GLU A 68 -9.58 -7.24 15.46
C GLU A 68 -9.38 -5.78 15.00
N ILE A 69 -8.12 -5.31 15.01
CA ILE A 69 -7.79 -3.95 14.56
C ILE A 69 -8.07 -3.81 13.06
N THR A 70 -7.81 -4.85 12.27
CA THR A 70 -8.10 -4.89 10.83
C THR A 70 -9.58 -4.77 10.54
N ASP A 71 -10.42 -5.54 11.23
CA ASP A 71 -11.88 -5.48 11.09
C ASP A 71 -12.43 -4.09 11.48
N THR A 72 -11.90 -3.53 12.57
CA THR A 72 -12.20 -2.17 13.02
C THR A 72 -11.84 -1.15 11.93
N CYS A 73 -10.67 -1.26 11.29
CA CYS A 73 -10.28 -0.36 10.21
C CYS A 73 -11.19 -0.49 8.98
N ILE A 74 -11.55 -1.72 8.60
CA ILE A 74 -12.37 -2.00 7.42
C ILE A 74 -13.80 -1.46 7.60
N SER A 75 -14.38 -1.56 8.80
CA SER A 75 -15.71 -1.00 9.09
C SER A 75 -15.74 0.52 8.87
N LEU A 76 -14.67 1.22 9.29
CA LEU A 76 -14.52 2.67 9.20
C LEU A 76 -14.31 3.21 7.77
N PHE A 77 -14.08 2.36 6.77
CA PHE A 77 -13.89 2.78 5.37
C PHE A 77 -15.12 3.41 4.71
N ASN A 78 -16.30 3.27 5.31
CA ASN A 78 -17.53 3.92 4.85
C ASN A 78 -17.82 5.25 5.57
N SER A 79 -16.93 5.71 6.45
CA SER A 79 -17.12 6.98 7.15
C SER A 79 -17.26 8.14 6.15
N PRO A 80 -18.22 9.06 6.37
CA PRO A 80 -18.32 10.28 5.56
C PRO A 80 -17.17 11.26 5.83
N ASP A 81 -16.46 11.13 6.95
CA ASP A 81 -15.28 11.93 7.25
C ASP A 81 -14.01 11.29 6.66
N GLY A 82 -13.46 11.92 5.63
CA GLY A 82 -12.23 11.47 4.96
C GLY A 82 -10.99 11.45 5.87
N ARG A 83 -10.98 12.20 6.98
CA ARG A 83 -9.90 12.16 7.99
C ARG A 83 -9.92 10.85 8.74
N ILE A 84 -11.11 10.37 9.13
CA ILE A 84 -11.30 9.05 9.77
C ILE A 84 -10.85 7.95 8.82
N VAL A 85 -11.29 7.99 7.55
CA VAL A 85 -10.86 7.02 6.54
C VAL A 85 -9.34 7.01 6.39
N THR A 86 -8.72 8.19 6.31
CA THR A 86 -7.25 8.30 6.18
C THR A 86 -6.51 7.71 7.38
N ARG A 87 -6.99 7.94 8.61
CA ARG A 87 -6.40 7.35 9.82
C ARG A 87 -6.57 5.83 9.87
N ALA A 88 -7.75 5.32 9.53
CA ALA A 88 -8.01 3.88 9.47
C ALA A 88 -7.12 3.18 8.43
N VAL A 89 -6.97 3.76 7.23
CA VAL A 89 -6.06 3.21 6.20
C VAL A 89 -4.60 3.30 6.67
N GLY A 90 -4.22 4.37 7.37
CA GLY A 90 -2.90 4.54 7.96
C GLY A 90 -2.55 3.45 8.98
N LEU A 91 -3.44 3.24 9.95
CA LEU A 91 -3.32 2.18 10.95
C LEU A 91 -3.22 0.79 10.28
N LEU A 92 -4.11 0.51 9.33
CA LEU A 92 -4.09 -0.76 8.59
C LEU A 92 -2.76 -0.98 7.85
N SER A 93 -2.13 0.08 7.34
CA SER A 93 -0.84 -0.02 6.63
C SER A 93 0.33 -0.48 7.50
N HIS A 94 0.19 -0.34 8.82
CA HIS A 94 1.17 -0.82 9.80
C HIS A 94 0.81 -2.24 10.27
N VAL A 95 -0.44 -2.44 10.66
CA VAL A 95 -0.93 -3.69 11.29
C VAL A 95 -0.83 -4.90 10.36
N LEU A 96 -1.14 -4.77 9.07
CA LEU A 96 -1.13 -5.91 8.15
C LEU A 96 0.25 -6.54 7.94
N LYS A 97 1.33 -5.84 8.30
CA LYS A 97 2.69 -6.39 8.22
C LYS A 97 3.01 -7.29 9.41
N ALA A 98 2.31 -7.13 10.52
CA ALA A 98 2.54 -7.89 11.75
C ALA A 98 1.90 -9.28 11.70
N SER A 99 0.76 -9.44 11.02
CA SER A 99 0.02 -10.71 11.00
C SER A 99 -0.36 -11.15 9.58
N PRO A 100 0.18 -12.28 9.10
CA PRO A 100 -0.25 -12.90 7.84
C PRO A 100 -1.72 -13.33 7.85
N VAL A 101 -2.26 -13.70 9.02
CA VAL A 101 -3.67 -14.10 9.18
C VAL A 101 -4.58 -12.89 8.91
N ALA A 102 -4.33 -11.77 9.58
CA ALA A 102 -5.08 -10.53 9.36
C ALA A 102 -4.99 -10.04 7.91
N LEU A 103 -3.82 -10.20 7.26
CA LEU A 103 -3.64 -9.88 5.84
C LEU A 103 -4.54 -10.73 4.95
N GLU A 104 -4.54 -12.04 5.13
CA GLU A 104 -5.35 -12.98 4.35
C GLU A 104 -6.85 -12.77 4.56
N GLU A 105 -7.28 -12.41 5.76
CA GLU A 105 -8.66 -12.03 6.07
C GLU A 105 -9.05 -10.70 5.42
N ALA A 106 -8.19 -9.68 5.51
CA ALA A 106 -8.43 -8.38 4.86
C ALA A 106 -8.59 -8.53 3.33
N VAL A 107 -7.77 -9.37 2.69
CA VAL A 107 -7.87 -9.65 1.25
C VAL A 107 -9.19 -10.37 0.91
N ARG A 108 -9.65 -11.29 1.76
CA ARG A 108 -10.98 -11.92 1.61
C ARG A 108 -12.12 -10.91 1.79
N GLN A 109 -11.95 -9.93 2.66
CA GLN A 109 -12.89 -8.82 2.87
C GLN A 109 -12.80 -7.69 1.82
N ASP A 110 -12.19 -7.96 0.66
CA ASP A 110 -12.17 -7.06 -0.50
C ASP A 110 -11.41 -5.73 -0.24
N VAL A 111 -10.43 -5.73 0.68
CA VAL A 111 -9.60 -4.54 1.00
C VAL A 111 -8.92 -3.96 -0.24
N VAL A 112 -8.53 -4.80 -1.20
CA VAL A 112 -7.90 -4.36 -2.47
C VAL A 112 -8.82 -3.43 -3.25
N ARG A 113 -10.12 -3.76 -3.34
CA ARG A 113 -11.11 -2.91 -4.00
C ARG A 113 -11.27 -1.57 -3.28
N ARG A 114 -11.22 -1.59 -1.94
CA ARG A 114 -11.30 -0.38 -1.10
C ARG A 114 -10.11 0.54 -1.37
N MET A 115 -8.89 0.00 -1.36
CA MET A 115 -7.69 0.79 -1.62
C MET A 115 -7.69 1.37 -3.05
N ILE A 116 -8.06 0.58 -4.06
CA ILE A 116 -8.17 1.08 -5.44
C ILE A 116 -9.17 2.24 -5.54
N ARG A 117 -10.29 2.20 -4.80
CA ARG A 117 -11.24 3.33 -4.74
C ARG A 117 -10.61 4.57 -4.13
N PHE A 118 -9.90 4.44 -3.01
CA PHE A 118 -9.23 5.57 -2.36
C PHE A 118 -8.15 6.20 -3.23
N LEU A 119 -7.36 5.36 -3.93
CA LEU A 119 -6.34 5.84 -4.87
C LEU A 119 -6.93 6.60 -6.07
N LYS A 120 -8.13 6.21 -6.52
CA LYS A 120 -8.86 6.94 -7.58
C LYS A 120 -9.37 8.31 -7.09
N ALA A 121 -9.68 8.45 -5.80
CA ALA A 121 -10.11 9.71 -5.21
C ALA A 121 -8.96 10.73 -5.07
N GLY A 122 -7.71 10.28 -4.94
CA GLY A 122 -6.52 11.11 -5.15
C GLY A 122 -6.09 12.00 -3.98
N GLY A 123 -6.55 11.74 -2.74
CA GLY A 123 -6.03 12.42 -1.55
C GLY A 123 -4.58 12.04 -1.27
N GLN A 124 -3.68 13.02 -1.07
CA GLN A 124 -2.23 12.79 -0.99
C GLN A 124 -1.84 11.80 0.13
N THR A 125 -2.25 12.08 1.37
CA THR A 125 -1.92 11.24 2.54
C THR A 125 -2.58 9.87 2.46
N THR A 126 -3.85 9.82 2.06
CA THR A 126 -4.58 8.56 1.88
C THR A 126 -3.95 7.71 0.79
N THR A 127 -3.44 8.32 -0.28
CA THR A 127 -2.74 7.62 -1.38
C THR A 127 -1.47 6.93 -0.90
N ASP A 128 -0.68 7.59 -0.04
CA ASP A 128 0.52 6.98 0.55
C ASP A 128 0.18 5.71 1.34
N TYR A 129 -0.77 5.81 2.28
CA TYR A 129 -1.17 4.65 3.08
C TYR A 129 -1.87 3.56 2.25
N ALA A 130 -2.76 3.92 1.32
CA ALA A 130 -3.45 2.96 0.48
C ALA A 130 -2.47 2.18 -0.41
N MET A 131 -1.42 2.83 -0.92
CA MET A 131 -0.36 2.12 -1.66
C MET A 131 0.48 1.21 -0.77
N LYS A 132 0.77 1.61 0.47
CA LYS A 132 1.44 0.73 1.44
C LYS A 132 0.60 -0.52 1.72
N VAL A 133 -0.71 -0.37 1.93
CA VAL A 133 -1.64 -1.50 2.12
C VAL A 133 -1.64 -2.41 0.89
N LEU A 134 -1.82 -1.87 -0.33
CA LEU A 134 -1.81 -2.68 -1.55
C LEU A 134 -0.48 -3.43 -1.75
N ALA A 135 0.66 -2.79 -1.49
CA ALA A 135 1.96 -3.42 -1.61
C ALA A 135 2.11 -4.58 -0.60
N THR A 136 1.69 -4.37 0.65
CA THR A 136 1.66 -5.43 1.68
C THR A 136 0.78 -6.59 1.24
N CYS A 137 -0.47 -6.34 0.81
CA CYS A 137 -1.36 -7.41 0.33
C CYS A 137 -0.81 -8.14 -0.91
N ALA A 138 -0.23 -7.42 -1.88
CA ALA A 138 0.35 -8.01 -3.08
C ALA A 138 1.61 -8.84 -2.78
N LYS A 139 2.36 -8.48 -1.72
CA LYS A 139 3.49 -9.25 -1.23
C LYS A 139 3.03 -10.54 -0.55
N GLY A 140 2.00 -10.46 0.30
CA GLY A 140 1.54 -11.56 1.15
C GLY A 140 0.51 -12.50 0.51
N SER A 141 -0.22 -12.06 -0.53
CA SER A 141 -1.34 -12.83 -1.07
C SER A 141 -1.43 -12.76 -2.60
N ARG A 142 -1.37 -13.93 -3.25
CA ARG A 142 -1.59 -14.05 -4.70
C ARG A 142 -3.00 -13.59 -5.09
N LEU A 143 -3.98 -13.81 -4.21
CA LEU A 143 -5.37 -13.37 -4.42
C LEU A 143 -5.45 -11.85 -4.57
N ALA A 144 -4.64 -11.09 -3.84
CA ALA A 144 -4.62 -9.64 -3.95
C ALA A 144 -4.21 -9.18 -5.36
N SER A 145 -3.16 -9.78 -5.94
CA SER A 145 -2.72 -9.51 -7.31
C SER A 145 -3.80 -9.84 -8.35
N MET A 146 -4.49 -10.97 -8.16
CA MET A 146 -5.62 -11.35 -9.03
C MET A 146 -6.78 -10.36 -8.93
N GLN A 147 -7.12 -9.90 -7.72
CA GLN A 147 -8.15 -8.88 -7.51
C GLN A 147 -7.76 -7.54 -8.17
N MET A 148 -6.50 -7.11 -8.05
CA MET A 148 -6.01 -5.88 -8.71
C MET A 148 -6.18 -5.95 -10.23
N VAL A 149 -5.72 -7.03 -10.87
CA VAL A 149 -5.86 -7.23 -12.33
C VAL A 149 -7.32 -7.33 -12.75
N LYS A 150 -8.17 -7.98 -11.95
CA LYS A 150 -9.62 -8.06 -12.23
C LYS A 150 -10.28 -6.68 -12.22
N LEU A 151 -9.87 -5.80 -11.30
CA LEU A 151 -10.43 -4.45 -11.12
C LEU A 151 -9.87 -3.44 -12.12
N ASP A 152 -8.66 -3.66 -12.62
CA ASP A 152 -7.99 -2.82 -13.61
C ASP A 152 -7.09 -3.67 -14.53
N LYS A 153 -7.72 -4.28 -15.55
CA LYS A 153 -7.05 -5.21 -16.48
C LYS A 153 -5.85 -4.60 -17.21
N LYS A 154 -5.84 -3.27 -17.37
CA LYS A 154 -4.79 -2.52 -18.05
C LYS A 154 -3.83 -1.84 -17.07
N CYS A 155 -3.96 -2.10 -15.77
CA CYS A 155 -3.15 -1.52 -14.70
C CYS A 155 -2.97 0.01 -14.83
N ARG A 156 -4.00 0.73 -15.30
CA ARG A 156 -3.96 2.17 -15.56
C ARG A 156 -3.67 2.97 -14.29
N LEU A 157 -4.24 2.54 -13.17
CA LEU A 157 -4.02 3.19 -11.88
C LEU A 157 -2.55 3.08 -11.45
N LEU A 158 -1.99 1.86 -11.48
CA LEU A 158 -0.59 1.63 -11.07
C LEU A 158 0.39 2.34 -12.00
N THR A 159 0.16 2.28 -13.32
CA THR A 159 1.00 2.97 -14.30
C THR A 159 0.94 4.49 -14.16
N LYS A 160 -0.22 5.08 -13.83
CA LYS A 160 -0.34 6.49 -13.46
C LYS A 160 0.49 6.83 -12.22
N LEU A 161 0.43 5.99 -11.18
CA LEU A 161 1.11 6.21 -9.90
C LEU A 161 2.64 6.07 -9.99
N LEU A 162 3.18 5.41 -11.02
CA LEU A 162 4.63 5.41 -11.29
C LEU A 162 5.21 6.81 -11.50
N SER A 163 4.38 7.78 -11.93
CA SER A 163 4.78 9.17 -12.12
C SER A 163 4.54 10.04 -10.88
N CYS A 164 4.15 9.46 -9.75
CA CYS A 164 3.91 10.20 -8.52
C CYS A 164 5.20 10.91 -8.05
N PRO A 165 5.12 12.18 -7.58
CA PRO A 165 6.25 12.85 -6.95
C PRO A 165 6.72 12.15 -5.67
N ASN A 166 5.80 11.52 -4.94
CA ASN A 166 6.15 10.72 -3.77
C ASN A 166 6.80 9.40 -4.24
N GLU A 167 8.11 9.29 -4.03
CA GLU A 167 8.92 8.13 -4.46
C GLU A 167 8.49 6.82 -3.79
N ALA A 168 8.01 6.86 -2.54
CA ALA A 168 7.51 5.66 -1.86
C ALA A 168 6.22 5.15 -2.53
N VAL A 169 5.32 6.06 -2.91
CA VAL A 169 4.11 5.73 -3.68
C VAL A 169 4.46 5.15 -5.05
N ALA A 170 5.38 5.79 -5.78
CA ALA A 170 5.82 5.32 -7.09
C ALA A 170 6.50 3.94 -7.01
N GLY A 171 7.37 3.72 -6.01
CA GLY A 171 8.03 2.44 -5.76
C GLY A 171 7.05 1.33 -5.40
N ASN A 172 6.07 1.61 -4.53
CA ASN A 172 4.99 0.65 -4.21
C ASN A 172 4.12 0.35 -5.43
N ALA A 173 3.84 1.34 -6.29
CA ALA A 173 3.10 1.13 -7.52
C ALA A 173 3.86 0.22 -8.50
N ALA A 174 5.18 0.42 -8.63
CA ALA A 174 6.05 -0.46 -9.40
C ALA A 174 6.06 -1.89 -8.86
N PHE A 175 6.18 -2.05 -7.54
CA PHE A 175 6.12 -3.35 -6.89
C PHE A 175 4.77 -4.06 -7.16
N CYS A 176 3.64 -3.38 -6.93
CA CYS A 176 2.32 -3.92 -7.20
C CYS A 176 2.12 -4.29 -8.68
N LEU A 177 2.64 -3.48 -9.61
CA LEU A 177 2.60 -3.79 -11.04
C LEU A 177 3.42 -5.04 -11.36
N GLY A 178 4.63 -5.16 -10.80
CA GLY A 178 5.45 -6.37 -10.89
C GLY A 178 4.72 -7.62 -10.39
N LYS A 179 3.92 -7.49 -9.32
CA LYS A 179 3.07 -8.56 -8.80
C LYS A 179 1.86 -8.87 -9.67
N CYS A 180 1.25 -7.86 -10.30
CA CYS A 180 0.19 -8.08 -11.28
C CYS A 180 0.69 -8.86 -12.51
N LEU A 181 1.93 -8.64 -12.93
CA LEU A 181 2.53 -9.34 -14.08
C LEU A 181 2.75 -10.84 -13.84
N GLU A 182 2.74 -11.29 -12.59
CA GLU A 182 2.73 -12.73 -12.25
C GLU A 182 1.35 -13.38 -12.51
N VAL A 183 0.30 -12.59 -12.75
CA VAL A 183 -1.04 -13.08 -13.11
C VAL A 183 -1.10 -13.35 -14.62
N PRO A 184 -1.45 -14.58 -15.07
CA PRO A 184 -1.49 -14.94 -16.49
C PRO A 184 -2.32 -13.99 -17.34
N GLY A 185 -1.83 -13.67 -18.54
CA GLY A 185 -2.49 -12.78 -19.50
C GLY A 185 -2.36 -11.28 -19.20
N THR A 186 -1.83 -10.89 -18.03
CA THR A 186 -1.66 -9.47 -17.68
C THR A 186 -0.70 -8.76 -18.63
N ALA A 187 0.46 -9.37 -18.92
CA ALA A 187 1.42 -8.78 -19.87
C ALA A 187 0.82 -8.58 -21.27
N THR A 188 0.02 -9.53 -21.76
CA THR A 188 -0.67 -9.42 -23.04
C THR A 188 -1.73 -8.31 -23.03
N ASN A 189 -2.46 -8.12 -21.93
CA ASN A 189 -3.43 -7.03 -21.78
C ASN A 189 -2.78 -5.62 -21.82
N LEU A 190 -1.46 -5.54 -21.68
CA LEU A 190 -0.71 -4.28 -21.64
C LEU A 190 -0.02 -3.93 -22.97
N LEU A 191 -0.15 -4.75 -24.02
CA LEU A 191 0.51 -4.52 -25.32
C LEU A 191 0.15 -3.20 -25.98
N ASP A 192 -1.09 -2.74 -25.78
CA ASP A 192 -1.59 -1.48 -26.35
C ASP A 192 -1.40 -0.28 -25.41
N THR A 193 -0.50 -0.40 -24.44
CA THR A 193 -0.21 0.64 -23.45
C THR A 193 1.25 1.09 -23.52
N ASP A 194 1.54 2.25 -22.94
CA ASP A 194 2.90 2.79 -22.85
C ASP A 194 3.71 2.23 -21.67
N VAL A 195 3.30 1.11 -21.09
CA VAL A 195 3.88 0.57 -19.83
C VAL A 195 5.39 0.38 -19.91
N VAL A 196 5.94 -0.08 -21.03
CA VAL A 196 7.39 -0.26 -21.22
C VAL A 196 8.12 1.07 -21.08
N ARG A 197 7.61 2.13 -21.72
CA ARG A 197 8.22 3.47 -21.66
C ARG A 197 8.10 4.06 -20.26
N ILE A 198 6.95 3.88 -19.61
CA ILE A 198 6.69 4.40 -18.26
C ILE A 198 7.63 3.73 -17.25
N LEU A 199 7.73 2.40 -17.27
CA LEU A 199 8.64 1.65 -16.41
C LEU A 199 10.10 2.00 -16.69
N LEU A 200 10.50 2.09 -17.95
CA LEU A 200 11.87 2.48 -18.31
C LEU A 200 12.22 3.85 -17.74
N ARG A 201 11.33 4.85 -17.85
CA ARG A 201 11.53 6.17 -17.23
C ARG A 201 11.65 6.09 -15.71
N ALA A 202 10.86 5.23 -15.06
CA ALA A 202 10.93 5.03 -13.61
C ALA A 202 12.26 4.39 -13.18
N THR A 203 12.91 3.57 -14.02
CA THR A 203 14.25 3.01 -13.73
C THR A 203 15.38 4.03 -13.83
N THR A 204 15.19 5.10 -14.61
CA THR A 204 16.24 6.09 -14.91
C THR A 204 16.06 7.42 -14.17
N ARG A 205 15.05 7.54 -13.32
CA ARG A 205 14.75 8.80 -12.61
C ARG A 205 15.81 9.04 -11.55
N ASP A 206 16.45 10.21 -11.49
CA ASP A 206 17.30 10.57 -10.35
C ASP A 206 16.43 10.55 -9.08
N ALA A 207 16.57 9.48 -8.29
CA ALA A 207 15.73 9.21 -7.14
C ALA A 207 16.60 9.18 -5.89
N GLN A 208 16.07 9.74 -4.80
CA GLN A 208 16.68 9.59 -3.48
C GLN A 208 16.44 8.17 -2.92
N ASN A 209 15.45 7.46 -3.46
CA ASN A 209 15.09 6.10 -3.10
C ASN A 209 15.46 5.06 -4.18
N PRO A 210 16.59 4.35 -4.04
CA PRO A 210 17.01 3.33 -5.00
C PRO A 210 16.03 2.14 -5.09
N HIS A 211 15.30 1.81 -4.02
CA HIS A 211 14.34 0.70 -4.04
C HIS A 211 13.17 0.94 -5.01
N GLY A 212 12.79 2.20 -5.24
CA GLY A 212 11.75 2.53 -6.21
C GLY A 212 12.18 2.21 -7.65
N GLN A 213 13.42 2.53 -8.00
CA GLN A 213 14.03 2.20 -9.30
C GLN A 213 14.18 0.69 -9.47
N GLU A 214 14.65 0.00 -8.42
CA GLU A 214 14.79 -1.45 -8.41
C GLU A 214 13.44 -2.14 -8.66
N ASN A 215 12.39 -1.73 -7.96
CA ASN A 215 11.04 -2.26 -8.18
C ASN A 215 10.54 -2.03 -9.62
N ALA A 216 10.84 -0.87 -10.20
CA ALA A 216 10.50 -0.59 -11.61
C ALA A 216 11.30 -1.47 -12.58
N ALA A 217 12.58 -1.72 -12.31
CA ALA A 217 13.43 -2.57 -13.12
C ALA A 217 12.97 -4.04 -13.05
N ILE A 218 12.64 -4.53 -11.86
CA ILE A 218 12.06 -5.86 -11.65
C ILE A 218 10.72 -6.00 -12.39
N ALA A 219 9.84 -5.00 -12.28
CA ALA A 219 8.56 -5.02 -12.99
C ALA A 219 8.75 -5.04 -14.51
N LEU A 220 9.70 -4.26 -15.04
CA LEU A 220 10.04 -4.24 -16.47
C LEU A 220 10.61 -5.58 -16.93
N GLY A 221 11.51 -6.17 -16.15
CA GLY A 221 12.06 -7.50 -16.43
C GLY A 221 10.97 -8.56 -16.49
N LYS A 222 10.05 -8.57 -15.51
CA LYS A 222 8.89 -9.48 -15.49
C LYS A 222 7.96 -9.27 -16.69
N LEU A 223 7.71 -8.03 -17.08
CA LEU A 223 6.89 -7.69 -18.26
C LEU A 223 7.49 -8.29 -19.53
N CYS A 224 8.79 -8.07 -19.75
CA CYS A 224 9.53 -8.59 -20.91
C CYS A 224 9.63 -10.11 -20.92
N ALA A 225 9.81 -10.74 -19.75
CA ALA A 225 9.85 -12.19 -19.61
C ALA A 225 8.48 -12.84 -19.86
N SER A 226 7.39 -12.13 -19.54
CA SER A 226 6.03 -12.65 -19.69
C SER A 226 5.48 -12.55 -21.11
N ASP A 227 5.93 -11.58 -21.91
CA ASP A 227 5.55 -11.45 -23.32
C ASP A 227 6.67 -10.78 -24.14
N ALA A 228 7.24 -11.53 -25.09
CA ALA A 228 8.42 -11.12 -25.86
C ALA A 228 8.22 -9.83 -26.68
N ARG A 229 6.97 -9.45 -26.99
CA ARG A 229 6.69 -8.18 -27.70
C ARG A 229 7.10 -6.96 -26.88
N HIS A 230 7.06 -7.04 -25.55
CA HIS A 230 7.57 -5.97 -24.69
C HIS A 230 9.10 -5.85 -24.76
N THR A 231 9.80 -6.97 -24.99
CA THR A 231 11.25 -6.94 -25.24
C THR A 231 11.57 -6.22 -26.55
N SER A 232 10.81 -6.48 -27.61
CA SER A 232 10.94 -5.73 -28.88
C SER A 232 10.74 -4.24 -28.65
N ARG A 233 9.69 -3.86 -27.92
CA ARG A 233 9.40 -2.46 -27.59
C ARG A 233 10.51 -1.82 -26.73
N LEU A 234 11.08 -2.56 -25.80
CA LEU A 234 12.20 -2.09 -24.99
C LEU A 234 13.44 -1.80 -25.85
N ARG A 235 13.72 -2.64 -26.85
CA ARG A 235 14.82 -2.43 -27.81
C ARG A 235 14.60 -1.19 -28.68
N GLU A 236 13.38 -1.00 -29.20
CA GLU A 236 13.01 0.20 -29.98
C GLU A 236 13.22 1.52 -29.21
N LEU A 237 13.08 1.47 -27.88
CA LEU A 237 13.31 2.62 -27.00
C LEU A 237 14.78 2.79 -26.58
N ASN A 238 15.71 2.03 -27.15
CA ASN A 238 17.10 1.93 -26.69
C ASN A 238 17.20 1.60 -25.19
N GLY A 239 16.22 0.89 -24.65
CA GLY A 239 16.04 0.70 -23.21
C GLY A 239 17.15 -0.13 -22.56
N MET A 240 17.80 -1.01 -23.31
CA MET A 240 18.95 -1.78 -22.81
C MET A 240 20.10 -0.86 -22.37
N ALA A 241 20.43 0.15 -23.18
CA ALA A 241 21.49 1.10 -22.85
C ALA A 241 21.12 1.96 -21.63
N ALA A 242 19.85 2.39 -21.55
CA ALA A 242 19.34 3.16 -20.41
C ALA A 242 19.36 2.36 -19.09
N LEU A 243 19.02 1.06 -19.14
CA LEU A 243 19.10 0.17 -17.98
C LEU A 243 20.55 -0.06 -17.54
N THR A 244 21.46 -0.34 -18.47
CA THR A 244 22.90 -0.50 -18.15
C THR A 244 23.49 0.76 -17.52
N ALA A 245 23.12 1.94 -18.02
CA ALA A 245 23.56 3.21 -17.45
C ALA A 245 23.00 3.44 -16.03
N SER A 246 21.75 3.02 -15.78
CA SER A 246 21.11 3.16 -14.47
C SER A 246 21.74 2.23 -13.42
N ILE A 247 22.06 0.98 -13.79
CA ILE A 247 22.75 0.03 -12.91
C ILE A 247 24.11 0.56 -12.46
N ARG A 248 24.85 1.25 -13.33
CA ARG A 248 26.14 1.86 -12.98
C ARG A 248 26.03 3.02 -11.98
N LYS A 249 24.84 3.61 -11.83
CA LYS A 249 24.58 4.73 -10.93
C LYS A 249 23.98 4.30 -9.59
N MET A 250 23.52 3.05 -9.46
CA MET A 250 23.01 2.55 -8.18
C MET A 250 24.19 2.26 -7.24
N PRO A 251 24.13 2.67 -5.96
CA PRO A 251 25.15 2.29 -4.99
C PRO A 251 25.22 0.76 -4.91
N GLY A 252 26.43 0.21 -4.88
CA GLY A 252 26.66 -1.21 -4.72
C GLY A 252 26.09 -1.74 -3.38
N PRO A 253 25.96 -3.08 -3.24
CA PRO A 253 25.47 -3.70 -2.02
C PRO A 253 26.33 -3.36 -0.80
#